data_AF-A0AAN7C0L2-F1
#
_entry.id   AF-A0AAN7C0L2-F1
#
_cell.length_a   1.000
_cell.length_b   1.000
_cell.length_c   1.000
_cell.angle_alpha   90.00
_cell.angle_beta   90.00
_cell.angle_gamma   90.00
#
_symmetry.space_group_name_H-M   'P 1'
#
loop_
_entity.id
_entity.type
_entity.pdbx_description
1 polymer ?
#
loop_
_entity_poly.entity_id
_entity_poly.type
_entity_poly.pdbx_seq_one_letter_code
_entity_poly.pdbx_strand_id
1 'polypeptide(L)'
;MSASPEPEQALMSLDEYITLCADIHNTLLAKSFSPNSPPPETSTDLLQRYESYRANPPLDPDYDPPSLDLLSPLLSQLKTTVPLPSGTFTSLTPLLYQPMPEWFFPPLYSHDFDAASSLFLLLYPQRLPSDALPAMDGGLFVDIYTLHGIWLDAPRGPAILPSEKWLPLDYLLKQELSRWESGRYVHDPSAEEGLRIQKWVPIPSTIEGAVAHQHNLQVAEAISEWERLLCAIESKMPSSSTPEGETSERESGEPLRLEAMQDLRLSKFAKHFLSRARRPKGWTFVAPGIGTFSNESLREAYATEAEDTFRRTFTTSEEGEDWITLLLPSLAGDKPVKVPADMSRVPDPEINSFDKPFGFGKATVGRRAGLYTSWADERDGDLVQLVCPSGRTNAGVFSGPCPWGPSRLPRLAEVLGNWANLVEDGVWAVDADGVKEDAVWFDSHLDLANLNWDDVSE
;
A
#
# COMPACT_ATOMS: atom_id res chain seq x y z
N MET A 1 -41.17 -0.72 -18.26
CA MET A 1 -41.11 -1.55 -17.04
C MET A 1 -40.56 -0.65 -15.95
N SER A 2 -41.33 -0.49 -14.88
CA SER A 2 -41.06 0.44 -13.79
C SER A 2 -39.81 -0.02 -13.02
N ALA A 3 -38.82 0.85 -12.86
CA ALA A 3 -37.75 0.62 -11.90
C ALA A 3 -38.35 0.72 -10.49
N SER A 4 -38.26 -0.36 -9.71
CA SER A 4 -38.50 -0.29 -8.27
C SER A 4 -37.41 0.56 -7.64
N PRO A 5 -37.74 1.48 -6.71
CA PRO A 5 -36.73 2.10 -5.87
C PRO A 5 -36.12 1.02 -4.96
N GLU A 6 -34.79 0.98 -4.90
CA GLU A 6 -34.06 0.21 -3.89
C GLU A 6 -34.55 0.61 -2.49
N PRO A 7 -34.62 -0.34 -1.53
CA PRO A 7 -35.04 -0.01 -0.18
C PRO A 7 -34.01 0.94 0.44
N GLU A 8 -34.46 2.14 0.83
CA GLU A 8 -33.75 3.03 1.75
C GLU A 8 -33.29 2.21 2.95
N GLN A 9 -31.98 1.94 3.04
CA GLN A 9 -31.38 1.39 4.24
C GLN A 9 -31.65 2.39 5.38
N ALA A 10 -32.29 1.91 6.44
CA ALA A 10 -32.55 2.74 7.61
C ALA A 10 -31.24 3.29 8.16
N LEU A 11 -31.13 4.62 8.20
CA LEU A 11 -30.01 5.32 8.83
C LEU A 11 -29.91 4.89 10.30
N MET A 12 -28.80 4.25 10.63
CA MET A 12 -28.44 3.86 11.99
C MET A 12 -28.38 5.09 12.91
N SER A 13 -28.88 4.97 14.15
CA SER A 13 -28.76 6.04 15.13
C SER A 13 -27.31 6.24 15.59
N LEU A 14 -26.97 7.41 16.13
CA LEU A 14 -25.62 7.69 16.63
C LEU A 14 -25.20 6.71 17.73
N ASP A 15 -26.11 6.35 18.63
CA ASP A 15 -25.83 5.39 19.71
C ASP A 15 -25.51 3.99 19.15
N GLU A 16 -26.30 3.52 18.17
CA GLU A 16 -26.04 2.26 17.47
C GLU A 16 -24.69 2.30 16.72
N TYR A 17 -24.35 3.46 16.12
CA TYR A 17 -23.07 3.64 15.43
C TYR A 17 -21.88 3.60 16.38
N ILE A 18 -22.01 4.23 17.55
CA ILE A 18 -20.99 4.20 18.59
C ILE A 18 -20.76 2.78 19.08
N THR A 19 -21.83 2.02 19.34
CA THR A 19 -21.72 0.62 19.74
C THR A 19 -21.07 -0.22 18.65
N LEU A 20 -21.40 0.00 17.37
CA LEU A 20 -20.74 -0.66 16.25
C LEU A 20 -19.22 -0.40 16.26
N CYS A 21 -18.79 0.85 16.37
CA CYS A 21 -17.37 1.20 16.41
C CYS A 21 -16.66 0.54 17.60
N ALA A 22 -17.28 0.56 18.78
CA ALA A 22 -16.74 -0.07 19.97
C ALA A 22 -16.63 -1.60 19.83
N ASP A 23 -17.61 -2.26 19.23
CA ASP A 23 -17.62 -3.70 19.00
C ASP A 23 -16.52 -4.13 18.03
N ILE A 24 -16.30 -3.37 16.95
CA ILE A 24 -15.20 -3.64 16.01
C ILE A 24 -13.86 -3.46 16.71
N HIS A 25 -13.67 -2.37 17.46
CA HIS A 25 -12.46 -2.14 18.25
C HIS A 25 -12.22 -3.29 19.25
N ASN A 26 -13.24 -3.70 20.00
CA ASN A 26 -13.14 -4.77 20.99
C ASN A 26 -12.82 -6.12 20.32
N THR A 27 -13.27 -6.33 19.08
CA THR A 27 -12.90 -7.48 18.26
C THR A 27 -11.44 -7.44 17.84
N LEU A 28 -10.93 -6.28 17.40
CA LEU A 28 -9.51 -6.07 17.09
C LEU A 28 -8.63 -6.32 18.33
N LEU A 29 -9.04 -5.80 19.48
CA LEU A 29 -8.34 -6.04 20.74
C LEU A 29 -8.26 -7.54 21.06
N ALA A 30 -9.37 -8.27 20.95
CA ALA A 30 -9.38 -9.71 21.19
C ALA A 30 -8.44 -10.47 20.22
N LYS A 31 -8.35 -10.03 18.96
CA LYS A 31 -7.42 -10.59 17.96
C LYS A 31 -5.96 -10.23 18.25
N SER A 32 -5.68 -9.10 18.90
CA SER A 32 -4.32 -8.69 19.25
C SER A 32 -3.64 -9.62 20.27
N PHE A 33 -4.43 -10.39 21.03
CA PHE A 33 -3.92 -11.27 22.07
C PHE A 33 -3.32 -12.56 21.51
N SER A 34 -2.13 -12.92 22.00
CA SER A 34 -1.45 -14.15 21.58
C SER A 34 -2.34 -15.38 21.83
N PRO A 35 -2.55 -16.25 20.81
CA PRO A 35 -3.40 -17.43 20.94
C PRO A 35 -2.84 -18.48 21.92
N ASN A 36 -1.54 -18.40 22.23
CA ASN A 36 -0.82 -19.35 23.08
C ASN A 36 -0.59 -18.83 24.49
N SER A 37 -1.23 -17.73 24.88
CA SER A 37 -1.09 -17.13 26.22
C SER A 37 -2.47 -16.77 26.78
N PRO A 38 -2.65 -16.80 28.12
CA PRO A 38 -3.87 -16.30 28.71
C PRO A 38 -4.07 -14.83 28.30
N PRO A 39 -5.29 -14.43 27.89
CA PRO A 39 -5.53 -13.05 27.50
C PRO A 39 -5.27 -12.12 28.68
N PRO A 40 -4.67 -10.94 28.44
CA PRO A 40 -4.44 -9.98 29.52
C PRO A 40 -5.77 -9.48 30.09
N GLU A 41 -5.71 -8.93 31.30
CA GLU A 41 -6.87 -8.27 31.89
C GLU A 41 -7.24 -7.02 31.07
N THR A 42 -8.53 -6.87 30.79
CA THR A 42 -9.08 -5.75 30.03
C THR A 42 -10.10 -4.98 30.85
N SER A 43 -10.18 -3.67 30.62
CA SER A 43 -11.07 -2.75 31.34
C SER A 43 -11.68 -1.73 30.37
N THR A 44 -12.85 -1.19 30.73
CA THR A 44 -13.56 -0.11 30.02
C THR A 44 -13.41 1.24 30.73
N ASP A 45 -12.31 1.41 31.47
CA ASP A 45 -12.00 2.60 32.29
C ASP A 45 -11.30 3.72 31.51
N LEU A 46 -11.25 3.64 30.18
CA LEU A 46 -10.51 4.59 29.34
C LEU A 46 -10.96 6.04 29.59
N LEU A 47 -12.28 6.27 29.66
CA LEU A 47 -12.85 7.58 30.01
C LEU A 47 -12.41 8.04 31.41
N GLN A 48 -12.43 7.15 32.41
CA GLN A 48 -12.00 7.47 33.78
C GLN A 48 -10.50 7.82 33.84
N ARG A 49 -9.67 7.08 33.09
CA ARG A 49 -8.24 7.37 32.98
C ARG A 49 -7.99 8.71 32.29
N TYR A 50 -8.80 9.05 31.28
CA TYR A 50 -8.75 10.38 30.65
C TYR A 50 -9.11 11.51 31.61
N GLU A 51 -10.21 11.40 32.36
CA GLU A 51 -10.58 12.43 33.34
C GLU A 51 -9.53 12.56 34.46
N SER A 52 -8.89 11.45 34.84
CA SER A 52 -7.79 11.46 35.82
C SER A 52 -6.54 12.18 35.27
N TYR A 53 -6.22 11.95 34.00
CA TYR A 53 -5.14 12.64 33.28
C TYR A 53 -5.43 14.14 33.14
N ARG A 54 -6.65 14.50 32.74
CA ARG A 54 -7.11 15.88 32.62
C ARG A 54 -7.06 16.64 33.95
N ALA A 55 -7.40 15.99 35.05
CA ALA A 55 -7.31 16.59 36.38
C ALA A 55 -5.87 16.81 36.88
N ASN A 56 -4.88 16.09 36.33
CA ASN A 56 -3.47 16.16 36.73
C ASN A 56 -2.54 16.06 35.50
N PRO A 57 -2.55 17.05 34.58
CA PRO A 57 -1.75 16.97 33.37
C PRO A 57 -0.25 16.98 33.72
N PRO A 58 0.54 15.98 33.26
CA PRO A 58 1.92 15.80 33.71
C PRO A 58 2.95 16.75 33.05
N LEU A 59 2.59 17.38 31.92
CA LEU A 59 3.59 18.01 31.03
C LEU A 59 3.45 19.55 30.91
N ASP A 60 2.28 20.11 31.19
CA ASP A 60 2.05 21.57 31.14
C ASP A 60 0.86 21.96 32.04
N PRO A 61 1.06 22.75 33.11
CA PRO A 61 -0.02 23.20 34.00
C PRO A 61 -0.95 24.24 33.37
N ASP A 62 -0.54 24.87 32.26
CA ASP A 62 -1.36 25.84 31.51
C ASP A 62 -2.16 25.17 30.37
N TYR A 63 -1.94 23.86 30.14
CA TYR A 63 -2.69 23.07 29.17
C TYR A 63 -3.99 22.54 29.78
N ASP A 64 -5.13 22.93 29.20
CA ASP A 64 -6.47 22.42 29.55
C ASP A 64 -6.99 21.51 28.43
N PRO A 65 -6.90 20.17 28.59
CA PRO A 65 -7.45 19.22 27.63
C PRO A 65 -8.96 19.42 27.45
N PRO A 66 -9.50 19.32 26.22
CA PRO A 66 -10.92 19.58 25.96
C PRO A 66 -11.84 18.54 26.62
N SER A 67 -13.08 18.93 26.93
CA SER A 67 -14.09 17.96 27.38
C SER A 67 -14.41 16.95 26.28
N LEU A 68 -14.52 15.67 26.63
CA LEU A 68 -14.86 14.59 25.71
C LEU A 68 -16.32 14.13 25.84
N ASP A 69 -17.23 14.98 26.32
CA ASP A 69 -18.64 14.63 26.59
C ASP A 69 -19.34 13.88 25.44
N LEU A 70 -19.04 14.25 24.19
CA LEU A 70 -19.59 13.62 22.99
C LEU A 70 -18.94 12.27 22.65
N LEU A 71 -17.68 12.07 23.02
CA LEU A 71 -16.97 10.79 22.88
C LEU A 71 -17.10 9.90 24.11
N SER A 72 -17.59 10.42 25.24
CA SER A 72 -17.80 9.65 26.48
C SER A 72 -18.55 8.33 26.24
N PRO A 73 -19.63 8.26 25.43
CA PRO A 73 -20.29 6.99 25.14
C PRO A 73 -19.39 5.99 24.42
N LEU A 74 -18.54 6.43 23.49
CA LEU A 74 -17.57 5.58 22.81
C LEU A 74 -16.47 5.12 23.77
N LEU A 75 -15.80 6.07 24.44
CA LEU A 75 -14.66 5.79 25.33
C LEU A 75 -15.05 4.90 26.52
N SER A 76 -16.30 4.97 26.98
CA SER A 76 -16.82 4.09 28.03
C SER A 76 -17.10 2.65 27.57
N GLN A 77 -17.17 2.40 26.25
CA GLN A 77 -17.41 1.09 25.66
C GLN A 77 -16.13 0.43 25.12
N LEU A 78 -15.08 1.21 24.85
CA LEU A 78 -13.78 0.68 24.42
C LEU A 78 -13.13 -0.11 25.55
N LYS A 79 -12.83 -1.38 25.30
CA LYS A 79 -11.95 -2.16 26.16
C LYS A 79 -10.52 -1.84 25.81
N THR A 80 -9.67 -1.80 26.80
CA THR A 80 -8.21 -1.74 26.62
C THR A 80 -7.54 -2.65 27.64
N THR A 81 -6.33 -3.08 27.36
CA THR A 81 -5.50 -3.79 28.34
C THR A 81 -5.25 -2.90 29.56
N VAL A 82 -5.38 -3.46 30.76
CA VAL A 82 -5.07 -2.73 32.00
C VAL A 82 -3.58 -2.33 31.96
N PRO A 83 -3.23 -1.04 32.06
CA PRO A 83 -1.86 -0.59 31.94
C PRO A 83 -0.94 -1.24 32.96
N LEU A 84 0.19 -1.79 32.50
CA LEU A 84 1.24 -2.26 33.39
C LEU A 84 2.03 -1.07 33.96
N PRO A 85 2.60 -1.19 35.17
CA PRO A 85 3.40 -0.12 35.78
C PRO A 85 4.64 0.30 34.96
N SER A 86 5.04 -0.52 33.99
CA SER A 86 6.22 -0.33 33.14
C SER A 86 6.06 0.75 32.06
N GLY A 87 4.87 1.35 31.88
CA GLY A 87 4.64 2.37 30.86
C GLY A 87 4.79 1.86 29.42
N THR A 88 4.74 0.55 29.22
CA THR A 88 4.87 -0.10 27.91
C THR A 88 3.56 0.01 27.15
N PHE A 89 3.61 0.62 25.97
CA PHE A 89 2.46 0.71 25.05
C PHE A 89 1.98 -0.69 24.66
N THR A 90 0.67 -0.88 24.64
CA THR A 90 0.09 -2.15 24.20
C THR A 90 -0.39 -2.01 22.77
N SER A 91 0.06 -2.91 21.91
CA SER A 91 -0.38 -2.97 20.51
C SER A 91 -1.86 -3.34 20.39
N LEU A 92 -2.55 -2.71 19.43
CA LEU A 92 -3.88 -3.11 18.96
C LEU A 92 -3.74 -3.89 17.65
N THR A 93 -2.91 -3.39 16.73
CA THR A 93 -2.55 -4.05 15.48
C THR A 93 -1.04 -3.87 15.25
N PRO A 94 -0.45 -4.50 14.22
CA PRO A 94 0.93 -4.19 13.84
C PRO A 94 1.18 -2.71 13.47
N LEU A 95 0.13 -1.95 13.14
CA LEU A 95 0.22 -0.54 12.76
C LEU A 95 -0.27 0.44 13.83
N LEU A 96 -1.01 -0.04 14.84
CA LEU A 96 -1.69 0.82 15.81
C LEU A 96 -1.44 0.36 17.24
N TYR A 97 -1.14 1.32 18.12
CA TYR A 97 -1.25 1.13 19.56
C TYR A 97 -2.70 1.28 20.03
N GLN A 98 -2.99 0.73 21.20
CA GLN A 98 -4.28 0.92 21.87
C GLN A 98 -4.47 2.40 22.29
N PRO A 99 -5.72 2.89 22.39
CA PRO A 99 -6.00 4.23 22.88
C PRO A 99 -5.42 4.47 24.27
N MET A 100 -4.67 5.57 24.41
CA MET A 100 -4.07 5.99 25.68
C MET A 100 -4.31 7.48 25.90
N PRO A 101 -4.86 7.90 27.06
CA PRO A 101 -5.19 9.30 27.33
C PRO A 101 -4.06 10.30 27.13
N GLU A 102 -2.83 9.89 27.41
CA GLU A 102 -1.61 10.70 27.30
C GLU A 102 -1.34 11.21 25.86
N TRP A 103 -1.96 10.55 24.87
CA TRP A 103 -1.71 10.78 23.44
C TRP A 103 -2.88 11.40 22.70
N PHE A 104 -4.03 11.52 23.35
CA PHE A 104 -5.24 12.08 22.75
C PHE A 104 -5.01 13.46 22.16
N PHE A 105 -4.12 14.24 22.79
CA PHE A 105 -3.76 15.58 22.36
C PHE A 105 -2.25 15.81 22.51
N PRO A 106 -1.44 15.38 21.53
CA PRO A 106 0.00 15.51 21.63
C PRO A 106 0.41 17.00 21.65
N PRO A 107 1.36 17.42 22.52
CA PRO A 107 1.81 18.82 22.60
C PRO A 107 2.33 19.39 21.27
N LEU A 108 2.77 18.54 20.35
CA LEU A 108 3.29 18.96 19.04
C LEU A 108 2.21 19.51 18.10
N TYR A 109 0.93 19.36 18.44
CA TYR A 109 -0.19 19.99 17.72
C TYR A 109 -0.76 21.22 18.43
N SER A 110 -0.30 21.58 19.63
CA SER A 110 -0.93 22.65 20.43
C SER A 110 -0.38 24.05 20.16
N HIS A 111 0.80 24.19 19.54
CA HIS A 111 1.44 25.51 19.39
C HIS A 111 0.77 26.46 18.38
N ASP A 112 0.04 25.93 17.39
CA ASP A 112 -0.72 26.72 16.40
C ASP A 112 -2.25 26.60 16.59
N PHE A 113 -2.69 25.85 17.59
CA PHE A 113 -4.12 25.62 17.86
C PHE A 113 -4.59 26.47 19.03
N ASP A 114 -5.57 27.33 18.77
CA ASP A 114 -6.41 27.85 19.82
C ASP A 114 -7.15 26.64 20.43
N ALA A 115 -6.72 26.17 21.60
CA ALA A 115 -7.15 24.92 22.23
C ALA A 115 -8.67 24.79 22.39
N ALA A 116 -9.40 25.91 22.33
CA ALA A 116 -10.86 25.97 22.27
C ALA A 116 -11.48 25.43 20.95
N SER A 117 -10.66 25.14 19.93
CA SER A 117 -11.07 24.83 18.56
C SER A 117 -10.58 23.47 18.05
N SER A 118 -9.87 22.68 18.86
CA SER A 118 -9.34 21.37 18.44
C SER A 118 -10.47 20.34 18.39
N LEU A 119 -11.00 20.10 17.19
CA LEU A 119 -12.12 19.19 16.92
C LEU A 119 -11.71 17.71 16.79
N PHE A 120 -10.41 17.40 16.92
CA PHE A 120 -9.85 16.11 16.53
C PHE A 120 -8.99 15.48 17.62
N LEU A 121 -9.15 14.18 17.78
CA LEU A 121 -8.53 13.32 18.79
C LEU A 121 -7.57 12.33 18.11
N LEU A 122 -6.32 12.19 18.57
CA LEU A 122 -5.51 11.04 18.19
C LEU A 122 -5.99 9.81 18.98
N LEU A 123 -6.89 9.03 18.40
CA LEU A 123 -7.51 7.89 19.08
C LEU A 123 -6.60 6.67 19.07
N TYR A 124 -5.93 6.40 17.95
CA TYR A 124 -5.00 5.27 17.80
C TYR A 124 -3.65 5.77 17.31
N PRO A 125 -2.66 5.88 18.22
CA PRO A 125 -1.29 6.23 17.83
C PRO A 125 -0.71 5.17 16.90
N GLN A 126 0.04 5.63 15.88
CA GLN A 126 0.73 4.73 14.97
C GLN A 126 1.84 3.96 15.68
N ARG A 127 2.06 2.74 15.20
CA ARG A 127 3.18 1.89 15.54
C ARG A 127 4.09 1.77 14.33
N LEU A 128 5.33 2.24 14.47
CA LEU A 128 6.39 2.05 13.48
C LEU A 128 7.40 1.03 14.03
N PRO A 129 7.86 0.05 13.23
CA PRO A 129 8.95 -0.83 13.63
C PRO A 129 10.20 -0.01 14.02
N SER A 130 10.79 -0.30 15.19
CA SER A 130 12.03 0.26 15.78
C SER A 130 13.12 0.49 14.73
N ASP A 131 13.73 1.68 14.56
CA ASP A 131 14.78 2.28 15.42
C ASP A 131 14.73 3.83 15.45
N ALA A 132 13.66 4.45 14.94
CA ALA A 132 13.51 5.89 14.94
C ALA A 132 12.87 6.39 16.26
N LEU A 133 13.69 6.61 17.30
CA LEU A 133 13.25 7.40 18.46
C LEU A 133 13.34 8.92 18.16
N PRO A 134 12.37 9.72 18.63
CA PRO A 134 11.13 9.31 19.28
C PRO A 134 10.05 8.97 18.25
N ALA A 135 9.33 7.89 18.53
CA ALA A 135 8.18 7.41 17.79
C ALA A 135 6.95 8.31 18.03
N MET A 136 6.93 9.58 17.60
CA MET A 136 5.77 10.46 17.83
C MET A 136 5.71 11.46 16.65
N ASP A 137 4.61 11.77 15.98
CA ASP A 137 3.18 11.86 16.32
C ASP A 137 2.29 11.55 15.10
N GLY A 138 1.74 10.35 15.00
CA GLY A 138 0.87 10.02 13.88
C GLY A 138 -0.07 8.91 14.22
N GLY A 139 -0.91 8.52 13.28
CA GLY A 139 -1.90 7.49 13.44
C GLY A 139 -3.29 7.99 13.10
N LEU A 140 -4.30 7.39 13.71
CA LEU A 140 -5.68 7.63 13.37
C LEU A 140 -6.26 8.77 14.23
N PHE A 141 -6.46 9.91 13.58
CA PHE A 141 -7.18 11.05 14.14
C PHE A 141 -8.68 10.86 13.92
N VAL A 142 -9.49 11.30 14.88
CA VAL A 142 -10.95 11.17 14.85
C VAL A 142 -11.60 12.49 15.24
N ASP A 143 -12.57 12.92 14.45
CA ASP A 143 -13.45 14.05 14.74
C ASP A 143 -14.44 13.64 15.83
N ILE A 144 -14.40 14.38 16.94
CA ILE A 144 -15.16 14.08 18.15
C ILE A 144 -16.68 14.28 17.98
N TYR A 145 -17.12 15.00 16.94
CA TYR A 145 -18.53 15.27 16.64
C TYR A 145 -19.11 14.30 15.62
N THR A 146 -18.32 13.98 14.60
CA THR A 146 -18.81 13.20 13.45
C THR A 146 -18.36 11.75 13.47
N LEU A 147 -17.42 11.37 14.34
CA LEU A 147 -16.79 10.04 14.37
C LEU A 147 -16.23 9.63 13.00
N HIS A 148 -15.81 10.61 12.21
CA HIS A 148 -14.99 10.35 11.04
C HIS A 148 -13.52 10.46 11.44
N GLY A 149 -12.65 9.74 10.76
CA GLY A 149 -11.23 9.78 11.02
C GLY A 149 -10.38 9.85 9.76
N ILE A 150 -9.10 10.08 9.99
CA ILE A 150 -8.07 10.13 8.96
C ILE A 150 -6.72 9.74 9.55
N TRP A 151 -5.92 9.03 8.77
CA TRP A 151 -4.53 8.75 9.12
C TRP A 151 -3.64 9.96 8.81
N LEU A 152 -2.82 10.37 9.76
CA LEU A 152 -1.84 11.45 9.60
C LEU A 152 -0.46 11.05 10.14
N ASP A 153 0.61 11.44 9.44
CA ASP A 153 2.01 11.31 9.88
C ASP A 153 2.53 12.67 10.44
N ALA A 154 3.32 12.68 11.52
CA ALA A 154 3.85 13.89 12.22
C ALA A 154 4.98 14.68 11.52
N PRO A 155 5.23 15.94 11.94
CA PRO A 155 4.30 17.04 12.06
C PRO A 155 4.56 17.98 10.87
N ARG A 156 3.73 17.90 9.84
CA ARG A 156 3.27 19.12 9.20
C ARG A 156 1.94 19.40 9.88
N GLY A 157 1.85 20.52 10.60
CA GLY A 157 0.59 20.96 11.19
C GLY A 157 -0.53 20.85 10.15
N PRO A 158 -1.79 20.68 10.57
CA PRO A 158 -2.88 20.43 9.65
C PRO A 158 -3.07 21.69 8.79
N ALA A 159 -2.42 21.70 7.63
CA ALA A 159 -3.07 22.16 6.41
C ALA A 159 -4.22 21.15 6.22
N ILE A 160 -5.32 21.43 6.93
CA ILE A 160 -6.53 20.61 7.03
C ILE A 160 -6.79 20.04 5.65
N LEU A 161 -6.59 18.73 5.49
CA LEU A 161 -7.13 18.04 4.33
C LEU A 161 -8.65 18.28 4.37
N PRO A 162 -9.29 18.63 3.25
CA PRO A 162 -10.72 18.88 3.22
C PRO A 162 -11.47 17.77 3.95
N SER A 163 -12.51 18.12 4.72
CA SER A 163 -13.35 17.14 5.47
C SER A 163 -13.89 16.01 4.58
N GLU A 164 -13.94 16.25 3.27
CA GLU A 164 -14.28 15.28 2.22
C GLU A 164 -13.37 14.03 2.19
N LYS A 165 -12.18 14.08 2.80
CA LYS A 165 -11.25 12.94 2.88
C LYS A 165 -11.35 12.14 4.19
N TRP A 166 -12.19 12.58 5.13
CA TRP A 166 -12.38 11.90 6.39
C TRP A 166 -13.37 10.76 6.20
N LEU A 167 -13.02 9.58 6.70
CA LEU A 167 -13.81 8.37 6.51
C LEU A 167 -14.51 7.97 7.80
N PRO A 168 -15.69 7.34 7.74
CA PRO A 168 -16.37 6.81 8.93
C PRO A 168 -15.43 5.92 9.77
N LEU A 169 -15.40 6.10 11.09
CA LEU A 169 -14.51 5.34 11.97
C LEU A 169 -14.72 3.83 11.87
N ASP A 170 -15.96 3.36 11.72
CA ASP A 170 -16.24 1.94 11.53
C ASP A 170 -15.59 1.38 10.25
N TYR A 171 -15.54 2.16 9.16
CA TYR A 171 -14.85 1.78 7.93
C TYR A 171 -13.36 1.61 8.20
N LEU A 172 -12.73 2.57 8.88
CA LEU A 172 -11.31 2.54 9.24
C LEU A 172 -10.97 1.32 10.11
N LEU A 173 -11.80 1.04 11.12
CA LEU A 173 -11.61 -0.13 11.98
C LEU A 173 -11.87 -1.46 11.24
N LYS A 174 -12.80 -1.48 10.28
CA LYS A 174 -13.04 -2.64 9.40
C LYS A 174 -11.85 -2.91 8.48
N GLN A 175 -11.12 -1.89 8.03
CA GLN A 175 -9.87 -2.09 7.27
C GLN A 175 -8.79 -2.77 8.12
N GLU A 176 -8.65 -2.39 9.39
CA GLU A 176 -7.75 -3.10 10.30
C GLU A 176 -8.20 -4.54 10.55
N LEU A 177 -9.52 -4.80 10.55
CA LEU A 177 -10.08 -6.13 10.75
C LEU A 177 -9.91 -7.02 9.51
N SER A 178 -10.11 -6.49 8.32
CA SER A 178 -9.91 -7.21 7.05
C SER A 178 -8.46 -7.67 6.90
N ARG A 179 -7.48 -6.90 7.40
CA ARG A 179 -6.06 -7.29 7.45
C ARG A 179 -5.81 -8.48 8.37
N TRP A 180 -6.54 -8.61 9.47
CA TRP A 180 -6.51 -9.84 10.27
C TRP A 180 -7.15 -11.02 9.54
N GLU A 181 -8.31 -10.80 8.92
CA GLU A 181 -9.09 -11.85 8.25
C GLU A 181 -8.41 -12.40 7.00
N SER A 182 -7.72 -11.54 6.26
CA SER A 182 -6.88 -11.93 5.11
C SER A 182 -5.59 -12.65 5.53
N GLY A 183 -5.24 -12.68 6.82
CA GLY A 183 -3.96 -13.21 7.29
C GLY A 183 -2.78 -12.29 7.00
N ARG A 184 -3.04 -11.02 6.68
CA ARG A 184 -2.02 -9.99 6.54
C ARG A 184 -1.44 -9.59 7.89
N TYR A 185 -2.22 -9.63 8.95
CA TYR A 185 -1.73 -9.53 10.33
C TYR A 185 -1.61 -10.91 10.95
N VAL A 186 -0.46 -11.18 11.55
CA VAL A 186 -0.18 -12.46 12.20
C VAL A 186 0.53 -12.24 13.53
N HIS A 187 0.34 -13.21 14.43
CA HIS A 187 1.15 -13.29 15.63
C HIS A 187 2.53 -13.84 15.27
N ASP A 188 3.56 -13.17 15.78
CA ASP A 188 4.94 -13.63 15.67
C ASP A 188 5.60 -13.56 17.05
N PRO A 189 5.79 -14.72 17.72
CA PRO A 189 6.47 -14.78 19.02
C PRO A 189 7.93 -14.32 18.98
N SER A 190 8.54 -14.25 17.81
CA SER A 190 9.91 -13.76 17.63
C SER A 190 9.98 -12.24 17.47
N ALA A 191 8.86 -11.58 17.15
CA ALA A 191 8.76 -10.13 17.14
C ALA A 191 8.65 -9.59 18.58
N GLU A 192 9.32 -8.48 18.85
CA GLU A 192 9.42 -7.87 20.20
C GLU A 192 8.05 -7.64 20.86
N GLU A 193 7.03 -7.27 20.08
CA GLU A 193 5.67 -7.03 20.57
C GLU A 193 4.65 -8.11 20.16
N GLY A 194 5.10 -9.26 19.64
CA GLY A 194 4.24 -10.41 19.38
C GLY A 194 3.32 -10.34 18.15
N LEU A 195 3.31 -9.20 17.43
CA LEU A 195 2.50 -8.97 16.22
C LEU A 195 3.38 -8.48 15.06
N ARG A 196 3.11 -8.97 13.85
CA ARG A 196 3.78 -8.53 12.62
C ARG A 196 2.84 -8.41 11.43
N ILE A 197 3.31 -7.66 10.44
CA ILE A 197 2.71 -7.62 9.11
C ILE A 197 3.34 -8.71 8.25
N GLN A 198 2.50 -9.59 7.72
CA GLN A 198 2.89 -10.68 6.86
C GLN A 198 3.12 -10.14 5.43
N LYS A 199 4.39 -9.90 5.08
CA LYS A 199 4.82 -9.47 3.74
C LYS A 199 4.24 -10.33 2.61
N TRP A 200 4.15 -11.64 2.86
CA TRP A 200 3.67 -12.65 1.92
C TRP A 200 2.49 -13.42 2.50
N VAL A 201 1.26 -13.10 2.08
CA VAL A 201 0.04 -13.76 2.57
C VAL A 201 -0.17 -15.09 1.85
N PRO A 202 -0.21 -16.24 2.55
CA PRO A 202 -0.51 -17.52 1.92
C PRO A 202 -1.98 -17.60 1.51
N ILE A 203 -2.27 -18.24 0.37
CA ILE A 203 -3.66 -18.51 -0.03
C ILE A 203 -4.26 -19.54 0.94
N PRO A 204 -5.47 -19.31 1.51
CA PRO A 204 -6.10 -20.25 2.41
C PRO A 204 -6.26 -21.65 1.78
N SER A 205 -5.88 -22.68 2.52
CA SER A 205 -5.99 -24.09 2.08
C SER A 205 -7.44 -24.59 1.92
N THR A 206 -8.42 -23.77 2.27
CA THR A 206 -9.86 -24.07 2.21
C THR A 206 -10.48 -23.79 0.83
N ILE A 207 -9.75 -23.18 -0.11
CA ILE A 207 -10.22 -22.98 -1.49
C ILE A 207 -10.03 -24.30 -2.26
N GLU A 208 -11.11 -25.07 -2.44
CA GLU A 208 -11.12 -26.25 -3.31
C GLU A 208 -10.66 -25.87 -4.72
N GLY A 209 -9.59 -26.52 -5.20
CA GLY A 209 -8.97 -26.22 -6.49
C GLY A 209 -7.72 -25.34 -6.42
N ALA A 210 -7.29 -24.92 -5.22
CA ALA A 210 -5.97 -24.31 -5.02
C ALA A 210 -4.89 -25.31 -5.44
N VAL A 211 -4.43 -25.19 -6.68
CA VAL A 211 -3.29 -25.92 -7.21
C VAL A 211 -2.13 -25.66 -6.25
N ALA A 212 -1.40 -26.70 -5.88
CA ALA A 212 -0.27 -26.67 -4.93
C ALA A 212 0.90 -25.75 -5.36
N HIS A 213 0.70 -24.81 -6.28
CA HIS A 213 1.67 -23.88 -6.86
C HIS A 213 1.20 -22.41 -6.80
N GLN A 214 0.00 -22.12 -6.26
CA GLN A 214 -0.43 -20.76 -5.89
C GLN A 214 -0.34 -20.61 -4.37
N HIS A 215 0.82 -20.14 -3.90
CA HIS A 215 1.10 -20.02 -2.46
C HIS A 215 1.00 -18.60 -1.94
N ASN A 216 0.64 -17.62 -2.78
CA ASN A 216 0.68 -16.23 -2.37
C ASN A 216 -0.42 -15.38 -3.00
N LEU A 217 -1.19 -14.71 -2.15
CA LEU A 217 -2.34 -13.88 -2.53
C LEU A 217 -1.90 -12.71 -3.41
N GLN A 218 -0.81 -12.02 -3.05
CA GLN A 218 -0.31 -10.87 -3.80
C GLN A 218 0.05 -11.24 -5.24
N VAL A 219 0.70 -12.40 -5.45
CA VAL A 219 0.99 -12.91 -6.80
C VAL A 219 -0.30 -13.23 -7.55
N ALA A 220 -1.29 -13.84 -6.90
CA ALA A 220 -2.55 -14.20 -7.56
C ALA A 220 -3.33 -12.96 -8.04
N GLU A 221 -3.42 -11.93 -7.21
CA GLU A 221 -4.04 -10.65 -7.56
C GLU A 221 -3.30 -9.97 -8.72
N ALA A 222 -1.97 -9.91 -8.66
CA ALA A 222 -1.18 -9.33 -9.74
C ALA A 222 -1.32 -10.10 -11.06
N ILE A 223 -1.45 -11.43 -11.01
CA ILE A 223 -1.71 -12.25 -12.20
C ILE A 223 -3.14 -12.00 -12.73
N SER A 224 -4.13 -11.85 -11.85
CA SER A 224 -5.51 -11.54 -12.25
C SER A 224 -5.58 -10.21 -13.00
N GLU A 225 -5.00 -9.15 -12.43
CA GLU A 225 -4.98 -7.82 -13.07
C GLU A 225 -4.10 -7.78 -14.32
N TRP A 226 -3.02 -8.57 -14.35
CA TRP A 226 -2.22 -8.77 -15.56
C TRP A 226 -3.05 -9.38 -16.69
N GLU A 227 -3.79 -10.47 -16.44
CA GLU A 227 -4.64 -11.07 -17.47
C GLU A 227 -5.78 -10.16 -17.89
N ARG A 228 -6.35 -9.37 -16.96
CA ARG A 228 -7.34 -8.34 -17.29
C ARG A 228 -6.75 -7.31 -18.25
N LEU A 229 -5.56 -6.76 -17.95
CA LEU A 229 -4.86 -5.82 -18.82
C LEU A 229 -4.62 -6.41 -20.21
N LEU A 230 -4.09 -7.64 -20.30
CA LEU A 230 -3.86 -8.29 -21.58
C LEU A 230 -5.16 -8.46 -22.36
N CYS A 231 -6.25 -8.90 -21.71
CA CYS A 231 -7.57 -9.04 -22.32
C CYS A 231 -8.10 -7.69 -22.83
N ALA A 232 -7.95 -6.62 -22.05
CA ALA A 232 -8.38 -5.27 -22.43
C ALA A 232 -7.66 -4.81 -23.71
N ILE A 233 -6.34 -4.96 -23.77
CA ILE A 233 -5.53 -4.62 -24.97
C ILE A 233 -5.94 -5.49 -26.14
N GLU A 234 -5.97 -6.81 -25.95
CA GLU A 234 -6.34 -7.78 -26.98
C GLU A 234 -7.71 -7.47 -27.58
N SER A 235 -8.70 -7.11 -26.77
CA SER A 235 -10.06 -6.77 -27.24
C SER A 235 -10.09 -5.56 -28.19
N LYS A 236 -9.12 -4.65 -28.09
CA LYS A 236 -9.04 -3.42 -28.88
C LYS A 236 -8.06 -3.50 -30.06
N MET A 237 -7.28 -4.58 -30.17
CA MET A 237 -6.36 -4.78 -31.29
C MET A 237 -7.10 -4.98 -32.64
N PRO A 238 -6.56 -4.45 -33.75
CA PRO A 238 -7.17 -4.56 -35.07
C PRO A 238 -7.23 -6.02 -35.56
N SER A 239 -8.38 -6.45 -36.09
CA SER A 239 -8.65 -7.86 -36.47
C SER A 239 -7.73 -8.44 -37.56
N SER A 240 -7.05 -7.58 -38.33
CA SER A 240 -6.16 -7.97 -39.43
C SER A 240 -4.81 -8.54 -39.00
N SER A 241 -4.51 -8.61 -37.70
CA SER A 241 -3.34 -9.30 -37.16
C SER A 241 -3.55 -10.81 -36.96
N THR A 242 -4.74 -11.33 -37.32
CA THR A 242 -5.05 -12.76 -37.29
C THR A 242 -4.87 -13.34 -38.69
N PRO A 243 -3.91 -14.24 -38.95
CA PRO A 243 -3.83 -14.94 -40.23
C PRO A 243 -5.14 -15.69 -40.48
N GLU A 244 -5.80 -15.40 -41.60
CA GLU A 244 -7.03 -16.06 -42.02
C GLU A 244 -6.82 -17.58 -42.11
N GLY A 245 -7.47 -18.36 -41.24
CA GLY A 245 -7.53 -19.81 -41.43
C GLY A 245 -7.68 -20.67 -40.17
N GLU A 246 -7.44 -20.15 -38.98
CA GLU A 246 -7.57 -20.95 -37.75
C GLU A 246 -8.57 -20.29 -36.78
N THR A 247 -9.73 -20.92 -36.62
CA THR A 247 -10.55 -20.82 -35.41
C THR A 247 -9.76 -21.40 -34.25
N SER A 248 -8.75 -20.67 -33.78
CA SER A 248 -7.95 -21.01 -32.61
C SER A 248 -7.91 -19.79 -31.71
N GLU A 249 -8.20 -20.02 -30.44
CA GLU A 249 -7.93 -19.12 -29.32
C GLU A 249 -6.61 -18.39 -29.58
N ARG A 250 -6.58 -17.04 -29.49
CA ARG A 250 -5.34 -16.27 -29.65
C ARG A 250 -4.26 -16.92 -28.77
N GLU A 251 -3.32 -17.64 -29.40
CA GLU A 251 -2.43 -18.52 -28.68
C GLU A 251 -1.58 -17.70 -27.71
N SER A 252 -1.79 -17.91 -26.42
CA SER A 252 -1.07 -17.26 -25.34
C SER A 252 0.43 -17.52 -25.40
N GLY A 253 1.25 -16.48 -25.21
CA GLY A 253 2.70 -16.65 -25.09
C GLY A 253 3.07 -17.33 -23.76
N GLU A 254 3.97 -18.33 -23.81
CA GLU A 254 4.42 -19.01 -22.59
C GLU A 254 5.11 -18.03 -21.62
N PRO A 255 4.85 -18.14 -20.29
CA PRO A 255 5.56 -17.39 -19.26
C PRO A 255 7.08 -17.58 -19.30
N LEU A 256 7.81 -16.77 -18.54
CA LEU A 256 9.27 -16.91 -18.45
C LEU A 256 9.65 -18.22 -17.73
N ARG A 257 10.70 -18.87 -18.22
CA ARG A 257 11.16 -20.14 -17.66
C ARG A 257 11.87 -19.90 -16.34
N LEU A 258 11.61 -20.73 -15.34
CA LEU A 258 12.24 -20.61 -14.03
C LEU A 258 13.77 -20.77 -14.12
N GLU A 259 14.24 -21.62 -15.03
CA GLU A 259 15.66 -21.84 -15.34
C GLU A 259 16.33 -20.59 -15.96
N ALA A 260 15.56 -19.68 -16.56
CA ALA A 260 16.09 -18.41 -17.04
C ALA A 260 16.41 -17.43 -15.90
N MET A 261 15.77 -17.62 -14.74
CA MET A 261 15.81 -16.71 -13.59
C MET A 261 16.60 -17.28 -12.40
N GLN A 262 16.98 -18.55 -12.42
CA GLN A 262 17.56 -19.25 -11.28
C GLN A 262 18.85 -18.59 -10.76
N ASP A 263 19.74 -18.18 -11.67
CA ASP A 263 21.03 -17.55 -11.34
C ASP A 263 20.92 -16.02 -11.19
N LEU A 264 19.72 -15.45 -11.36
CA LEU A 264 19.49 -14.03 -11.27
C LEU A 264 19.09 -13.63 -9.84
N ARG A 265 19.70 -12.54 -9.35
CA ARG A 265 19.34 -11.86 -8.09
C ARG A 265 18.07 -11.05 -8.26
N LEU A 266 16.93 -11.74 -8.30
CA LEU A 266 15.58 -11.18 -8.42
C LEU A 266 14.79 -11.40 -7.14
N SER A 267 13.80 -10.55 -6.89
CA SER A 267 12.88 -10.71 -5.78
C SER A 267 12.11 -12.02 -5.87
N LYS A 268 11.71 -12.54 -4.71
CA LYS A 268 10.85 -13.72 -4.63
C LYS A 268 9.55 -13.46 -5.40
N PHE A 269 8.97 -12.27 -5.22
CA PHE A 269 7.80 -11.82 -5.96
C PHE A 269 7.97 -11.95 -7.47
N ALA A 270 9.02 -11.34 -8.00
CA ALA A 270 9.25 -11.25 -9.43
C ALA A 270 9.42 -12.64 -10.04
N LYS A 271 10.16 -13.53 -9.37
CA LYS A 271 10.30 -14.93 -9.80
C LYS A 271 8.94 -15.61 -9.90
N HIS A 272 8.08 -15.41 -8.90
CA HIS A 272 6.75 -16.02 -8.88
C HIS A 272 5.80 -15.42 -9.92
N PHE A 273 5.78 -14.10 -10.07
CA PHE A 273 4.97 -13.39 -11.05
C PHE A 273 5.43 -13.72 -12.47
N LEU A 274 6.70 -13.48 -12.82
CA LEU A 274 7.22 -13.66 -14.17
C LEU A 274 7.15 -15.11 -14.67
N SER A 275 7.22 -16.10 -13.78
CA SER A 275 7.08 -17.52 -14.15
C SER A 275 5.64 -17.97 -14.38
N ARG A 276 4.66 -17.10 -14.13
CA ARG A 276 3.22 -17.39 -14.23
C ARG A 276 2.49 -16.44 -15.16
N ALA A 277 2.94 -15.18 -15.23
CA ALA A 277 2.37 -14.16 -16.08
C ALA A 277 2.50 -14.57 -17.55
N ARG A 278 1.36 -14.71 -18.23
CA ARG A 278 1.31 -14.94 -19.66
C ARG A 278 2.03 -13.82 -20.39
N ARG A 279 2.76 -14.13 -21.46
CA ARG A 279 3.37 -13.10 -22.29
C ARG A 279 2.47 -12.77 -23.49
N PRO A 280 2.42 -11.49 -23.90
CA PRO A 280 1.93 -11.10 -25.22
C PRO A 280 2.53 -11.97 -26.34
N LYS A 281 1.69 -12.42 -27.27
CA LYS A 281 2.14 -13.13 -28.49
C LYS A 281 1.84 -12.27 -29.71
N GLY A 282 2.89 -11.86 -30.41
CA GLY A 282 2.77 -11.09 -31.65
C GLY A 282 2.59 -9.58 -31.49
N TRP A 283 2.69 -9.07 -30.26
CA TRP A 283 2.68 -7.64 -29.94
C TRP A 283 3.55 -7.38 -28.69
N THR A 284 3.95 -6.12 -28.46
CA THR A 284 5.06 -5.80 -27.55
C THR A 284 4.63 -4.97 -26.34
N PHE A 285 3.81 -3.93 -26.53
CA PHE A 285 3.61 -2.87 -25.55
C PHE A 285 2.34 -3.05 -24.72
N VAL A 286 2.51 -3.24 -23.41
CA VAL A 286 1.41 -3.42 -22.44
C VAL A 286 0.97 -2.13 -21.76
N ALA A 287 1.81 -1.09 -21.87
CA ALA A 287 1.56 0.27 -21.41
C ALA A 287 2.46 1.21 -22.24
N PRO A 288 2.30 2.55 -22.16
CA PRO A 288 3.05 3.50 -22.99
C PRO A 288 4.56 3.28 -22.92
N GLY A 289 5.15 2.79 -24.01
CA GLY A 289 6.56 2.41 -24.12
C GLY A 289 7.07 1.39 -23.08
N ILE A 290 6.19 0.58 -22.48
CA ILE A 290 6.51 -0.51 -21.56
C ILE A 290 6.21 -1.85 -22.23
N GLY A 291 7.22 -2.72 -22.30
CA GLY A 291 7.09 -4.05 -22.89
C GLY A 291 7.24 -5.18 -21.87
N THR A 292 7.40 -6.41 -22.38
CA THR A 292 7.66 -7.60 -21.57
C THR A 292 9.02 -8.22 -21.92
N PHE A 293 9.56 -9.00 -20.99
CA PHE A 293 10.80 -9.73 -21.24
C PHE A 293 10.58 -11.00 -22.07
N SER A 294 11.57 -11.32 -22.89
CA SER A 294 11.89 -12.69 -23.31
C SER A 294 12.93 -13.30 -22.35
N ASN A 295 13.12 -14.63 -22.41
CA ASN A 295 14.15 -15.29 -21.60
C ASN A 295 15.55 -14.72 -21.89
N GLU A 296 15.82 -14.39 -23.16
CA GLU A 296 17.08 -13.87 -23.66
C GLU A 296 17.29 -12.42 -23.20
N SER A 297 16.29 -11.55 -23.41
CA SER A 297 16.38 -10.13 -23.05
C SER A 297 16.43 -9.91 -21.54
N LEU A 298 15.78 -10.78 -20.75
CA LEU A 298 15.93 -10.79 -19.29
C LEU A 298 17.38 -11.10 -18.90
N ARG A 299 17.94 -12.20 -19.41
CA ARG A 299 19.33 -12.58 -19.12
C ARG A 299 20.31 -11.50 -19.56
N GLU A 300 20.12 -10.91 -20.73
CA GLU A 300 20.95 -9.81 -21.22
C GLU A 300 20.89 -8.58 -20.30
N ALA A 301 19.69 -8.23 -19.81
CA ALA A 301 19.52 -7.08 -18.93
C ALA A 301 20.36 -7.22 -17.66
N TYR A 302 20.37 -8.40 -17.03
CA TYR A 302 21.09 -8.65 -15.78
C TYR A 302 22.54 -9.09 -15.97
N ALA A 303 22.92 -9.68 -17.10
CA ALA A 303 24.31 -10.10 -17.37
C ALA A 303 25.30 -8.94 -17.41
N THR A 304 24.82 -7.72 -17.70
CA THR A 304 25.64 -6.51 -17.80
C THR A 304 25.88 -5.82 -16.45
N GLU A 305 25.34 -6.34 -15.36
CA GLU A 305 25.39 -5.71 -14.05
C GLU A 305 26.61 -6.13 -13.22
N ALA A 306 27.44 -5.16 -12.82
CA ALA A 306 28.60 -5.39 -11.97
C ALA A 306 28.20 -5.94 -10.58
N GLU A 307 29.03 -6.81 -10.00
CA GLU A 307 28.72 -7.52 -8.75
C GLU A 307 28.64 -6.60 -7.52
N ASP A 308 29.31 -5.45 -7.56
CA ASP A 308 29.42 -4.45 -6.49
C ASP A 308 28.38 -3.33 -6.57
N THR A 309 27.42 -3.44 -7.50
CA THR A 309 26.31 -2.48 -7.61
C THR A 309 25.48 -2.45 -6.33
N PHE A 310 24.98 -1.26 -5.97
CA PHE A 310 24.11 -1.08 -4.80
C PHE A 310 22.93 -2.07 -4.82
N ARG A 311 22.27 -2.25 -5.97
CA ARG A 311 21.17 -3.22 -6.11
C ARG A 311 21.57 -4.65 -5.75
N ARG A 312 22.79 -5.09 -6.11
CA ARG A 312 23.25 -6.47 -5.83
C ARG A 312 23.76 -6.65 -4.41
N THR A 313 24.17 -5.58 -3.73
CA THR A 313 24.65 -5.61 -2.34
C THR A 313 23.57 -5.28 -1.32
N PHE A 314 22.50 -4.61 -1.74
CA PHE A 314 21.36 -4.27 -0.90
C PHE A 314 20.30 -5.38 -0.94
N THR A 315 20.10 -6.05 0.19
CA THR A 315 19.01 -7.01 0.41
C THR A 315 17.82 -6.31 1.05
N THR A 316 16.61 -6.57 0.54
CA THR A 316 15.35 -5.91 0.94
C THR A 316 14.57 -6.68 2.00
N SER A 317 15.19 -7.71 2.60
CA SER A 317 14.55 -8.54 3.62
C SER A 317 15.58 -9.05 4.61
N GLU A 318 15.22 -9.01 5.90
CA GLU A 318 15.95 -9.69 6.96
C GLU A 318 15.83 -11.22 6.85
N GLU A 319 14.72 -11.72 6.29
CA GLU A 319 14.46 -13.16 6.04
C GLU A 319 15.23 -13.72 4.82
N GLY A 320 16.11 -12.92 4.20
CA GLY A 320 17.11 -13.37 3.24
C GLY A 320 17.18 -12.57 1.94
N GLU A 321 17.65 -13.27 0.91
CA GLU A 321 18.00 -12.75 -0.42
C GLU A 321 16.75 -12.33 -1.24
N ASP A 322 16.29 -11.08 -1.06
CA ASP A 322 15.20 -10.45 -1.82
C ASP A 322 15.71 -9.13 -2.44
N TRP A 323 15.62 -8.97 -3.75
CA TRP A 323 16.25 -7.85 -4.47
C TRP A 323 15.30 -7.06 -5.35
N ILE A 324 15.56 -5.77 -5.47
CA ILE A 324 14.91 -4.88 -6.43
C ILE A 324 15.06 -5.46 -7.85
N THR A 325 13.93 -5.58 -8.54
CA THR A 325 13.82 -6.29 -9.81
C THR A 325 13.09 -5.45 -10.83
N LEU A 326 13.69 -5.27 -12.02
CA LEU A 326 12.98 -4.78 -13.19
C LEU A 326 12.00 -5.86 -13.64
N LEU A 327 10.70 -5.58 -13.53
CA LEU A 327 9.61 -6.48 -13.93
C LEU A 327 9.27 -6.29 -15.41
N LEU A 328 9.01 -5.05 -15.82
CA LEU A 328 8.58 -4.68 -17.16
C LEU A 328 9.51 -3.58 -17.71
N PRO A 329 10.33 -3.86 -18.74
CA PRO A 329 11.27 -2.90 -19.28
C PRO A 329 10.58 -1.82 -20.12
N SER A 330 11.08 -0.59 -20.03
CA SER A 330 10.74 0.42 -21.03
C SER A 330 11.55 0.20 -22.31
N LEU A 331 10.86 0.26 -23.46
CA LEU A 331 11.41 -0.04 -24.77
C LEU A 331 11.11 1.09 -25.77
N ALA A 332 12.03 1.29 -26.71
CA ALA A 332 11.83 2.11 -27.91
C ALA A 332 12.07 1.21 -29.14
N GLY A 333 10.98 0.69 -29.71
CA GLY A 333 11.04 -0.51 -30.54
C GLY A 333 11.56 -1.70 -29.72
N ASP A 334 12.55 -2.44 -30.23
CA ASP A 334 13.12 -3.60 -29.50
C ASP A 334 14.25 -3.22 -28.52
N LYS A 335 14.55 -1.93 -28.36
CA LYS A 335 15.72 -1.48 -27.59
C LYS A 335 15.34 -0.97 -26.20
N PRO A 336 16.08 -1.36 -25.16
CA PRO A 336 15.83 -0.85 -23.82
C PRO A 336 16.14 0.64 -23.71
N VAL A 337 15.23 1.37 -23.09
CA VAL A 337 15.42 2.80 -22.79
C VAL A 337 16.20 2.93 -21.49
N LYS A 338 17.17 3.86 -21.46
CA LYS A 338 17.97 4.15 -20.27
C LYS A 338 17.76 5.58 -19.82
N VAL A 339 17.73 5.78 -18.51
CA VAL A 339 17.73 7.10 -17.89
C VAL A 339 19.10 7.76 -18.12
N PRO A 340 19.16 9.00 -18.62
CA PRO A 340 20.41 9.73 -18.84
C PRO A 340 21.27 9.80 -17.57
N ALA A 341 22.58 9.96 -17.73
CA ALA A 341 23.48 10.19 -16.59
C ALA A 341 23.33 11.62 -16.04
N ASP A 342 23.78 11.83 -14.80
CA ASP A 342 23.85 13.15 -14.13
C ASP A 342 22.50 13.85 -13.97
N MET A 343 21.45 13.09 -13.63
CA MET A 343 20.09 13.61 -13.42
C MET A 343 20.02 14.63 -12.30
N SER A 344 20.97 14.59 -11.36
CA SER A 344 21.09 15.55 -10.24
C SER A 344 21.25 17.01 -10.70
N ARG A 345 21.62 17.26 -11.97
CA ARG A 345 21.74 18.61 -12.54
C ARG A 345 20.44 19.14 -13.14
N VAL A 346 19.42 18.30 -13.29
CA VAL A 346 18.12 18.74 -13.81
C VAL A 346 17.46 19.68 -12.78
N PRO A 347 16.86 20.81 -13.20
CA PRO A 347 16.22 21.73 -12.25
C PRO A 347 15.01 21.13 -11.53
N ASP A 348 14.31 20.19 -12.16
CA ASP A 348 13.11 19.56 -11.63
C ASP A 348 13.46 18.67 -10.41
N PRO A 349 12.90 18.93 -9.20
CA PRO A 349 13.17 18.17 -7.99
C PRO A 349 12.75 16.70 -8.07
N GLU A 350 11.70 16.38 -8.83
CA GLU A 350 11.20 15.01 -9.00
C GLU A 350 12.11 14.17 -9.91
N ILE A 351 12.95 14.83 -10.70
CA ILE A 351 13.92 14.19 -11.59
C ILE A 351 15.31 14.21 -10.96
N ASN A 352 15.70 15.32 -10.34
CA ASN A 352 17.04 15.50 -9.79
C ASN A 352 17.31 14.67 -8.54
N SER A 353 16.26 14.16 -7.91
CA SER A 353 16.36 13.21 -6.82
C SER A 353 16.89 11.84 -7.27
N PHE A 354 16.75 11.48 -8.56
CA PHE A 354 17.05 10.15 -9.08
C PHE A 354 18.47 9.67 -8.74
N ASP A 355 19.48 10.51 -8.95
CA ASP A 355 20.89 10.20 -8.69
C ASP A 355 21.37 10.63 -7.28
N LYS A 356 20.49 11.13 -6.42
CA LYS A 356 20.84 11.48 -5.03
C LYS A 356 21.04 10.20 -4.19
N PRO A 357 21.70 10.29 -3.02
CA PRO A 357 21.92 9.12 -2.15
C PRO A 357 20.63 8.39 -1.74
N PHE A 358 19.51 9.10 -1.67
CA PHE A 358 18.17 8.57 -1.38
C PHE A 358 17.33 8.30 -2.63
N GLY A 359 17.86 8.57 -3.82
CA GLY A 359 17.18 8.35 -5.10
C GLY A 359 17.17 6.89 -5.54
N PHE A 360 16.26 6.57 -6.47
CA PHE A 360 16.10 5.22 -6.99
C PHE A 360 17.15 4.84 -8.04
N GLY A 361 17.97 5.77 -8.56
CA GLY A 361 18.89 5.50 -9.66
C GLY A 361 19.91 4.39 -9.38
N LYS A 362 20.43 4.32 -8.15
CA LYS A 362 21.35 3.27 -7.69
C LYS A 362 20.72 1.86 -7.61
N ALA A 363 19.39 1.79 -7.59
CA ALA A 363 18.62 0.55 -7.51
C ALA A 363 18.25 -0.01 -8.90
N THR A 364 18.44 0.76 -9.96
CA THR A 364 18.08 0.35 -11.32
C THR A 364 19.09 -0.64 -11.93
N VAL A 365 18.58 -1.54 -12.77
CA VAL A 365 19.40 -2.48 -13.54
C VAL A 365 20.00 -1.76 -14.74
N GLY A 366 21.27 -1.36 -14.65
CA GLY A 366 21.98 -0.69 -15.75
C GLY A 366 21.35 0.62 -16.23
N ARG A 367 20.72 1.37 -15.31
CA ARG A 367 19.94 2.60 -15.58
C ARG A 367 18.76 2.42 -16.53
N ARG A 368 18.26 1.20 -16.71
CA ARG A 368 17.08 0.95 -17.55
C ARG A 368 15.85 1.62 -16.93
N ALA A 369 15.00 2.19 -17.79
CA ALA A 369 13.67 2.64 -17.41
C ALA A 369 12.69 1.46 -17.42
N GLY A 370 11.57 1.58 -16.71
CA GLY A 370 10.56 0.54 -16.61
C GLY A 370 9.98 0.40 -15.21
N LEU A 371 9.16 -0.64 -15.01
CA LEU A 371 8.49 -0.93 -13.74
C LEU A 371 9.35 -1.84 -12.87
N TYR A 372 9.72 -1.38 -11.68
CA TYR A 372 10.55 -2.11 -10.72
C TYR A 372 9.75 -2.55 -9.51
N THR A 373 10.10 -3.70 -8.90
CA THR A 373 9.72 -3.94 -7.50
C THR A 373 10.44 -2.95 -6.59
N SER A 374 9.77 -2.44 -5.56
CA SER A 374 10.35 -1.49 -4.63
C SER A 374 10.81 -2.14 -3.32
N TRP A 375 11.69 -1.43 -2.61
CA TRP A 375 12.16 -1.76 -1.27
C TRP A 375 11.70 -0.74 -0.22
N ALA A 376 10.87 0.22 -0.63
CA ALA A 376 10.50 1.36 0.20
C ALA A 376 9.73 0.97 1.48
N ASP A 377 9.17 -0.23 1.53
CA ASP A 377 8.37 -0.70 2.64
C ASP A 377 8.53 -2.22 2.83
N GLU A 378 9.09 -2.64 3.96
CA GLU A 378 9.27 -4.06 4.27
C GLU A 378 7.95 -4.80 4.54
N ARG A 379 6.87 -4.03 4.79
CA ARG A 379 5.54 -4.57 5.05
C ARG A 379 4.95 -5.25 3.82
N ASP A 380 5.36 -4.85 2.62
CA ASP A 380 4.80 -5.32 1.35
C ASP A 380 5.86 -5.93 0.43
N GLY A 381 5.51 -7.06 -0.18
CA GLY A 381 6.42 -7.77 -1.08
C GLY A 381 6.29 -7.42 -2.56
N ASP A 382 5.16 -6.83 -2.94
CA ASP A 382 4.76 -6.61 -4.33
C ASP A 382 4.60 -5.13 -4.68
N LEU A 383 5.14 -4.22 -3.87
CA LEU A 383 5.17 -2.81 -4.21
C LEU A 383 6.01 -2.58 -5.45
N VAL A 384 5.56 -1.65 -6.29
CA VAL A 384 6.23 -1.29 -7.52
C VAL A 384 6.46 0.20 -7.63
N GLN A 385 7.45 0.55 -8.44
CA GLN A 385 7.77 1.92 -8.78
C GLN A 385 8.11 2.01 -10.26
N LEU A 386 7.45 2.92 -10.97
CA LEU A 386 7.74 3.20 -12.36
C LEU A 386 8.90 4.19 -12.46
N VAL A 387 9.94 3.82 -13.20
CA VAL A 387 11.06 4.70 -13.56
C VAL A 387 10.88 5.14 -15.00
N CYS A 388 10.53 6.42 -15.20
CA CYS A 388 10.35 7.00 -16.52
C CYS A 388 11.70 7.24 -17.22
N PRO A 389 11.74 7.31 -18.57
CA PRO A 389 12.96 7.64 -19.32
C PRO A 389 13.62 8.96 -18.88
N SER A 390 12.80 9.92 -18.43
CA SER A 390 13.24 11.21 -17.90
C SER A 390 13.96 11.10 -16.55
N GLY A 391 13.95 9.95 -15.87
CA GLY A 391 14.42 9.77 -14.50
C GLY A 391 13.36 10.09 -13.43
N ARG A 392 12.16 10.50 -13.83
CA ARG A 392 11.02 10.71 -12.93
C ARG A 392 10.54 9.39 -12.34
N THR A 393 10.18 9.40 -11.05
CA THR A 393 9.73 8.21 -10.31
C THR A 393 8.42 8.39 -9.56
N ASN A 394 7.67 9.46 -9.86
CA ASN A 394 6.39 9.81 -9.23
C ASN A 394 5.19 9.62 -10.17
N ALA A 395 5.35 8.85 -11.25
CA ALA A 395 4.27 8.38 -12.09
C ALA A 395 3.80 7.00 -11.60
N GLY A 396 2.49 6.74 -11.64
CA GLY A 396 1.95 5.49 -11.14
C GLY A 396 2.14 5.35 -9.63
N VAL A 397 1.99 6.44 -8.88
CA VAL A 397 1.96 6.47 -7.40
C VAL A 397 0.59 6.95 -6.92
N PHE A 398 0.27 6.80 -5.64
CA PHE A 398 -0.96 7.34 -5.09
C PHE A 398 -0.93 8.86 -4.94
N SER A 399 -2.07 9.47 -5.24
CA SER A 399 -2.29 10.91 -5.07
C SER A 399 -2.63 11.25 -3.62
N GLY A 400 -1.64 11.77 -2.89
CA GLY A 400 -1.80 12.20 -1.50
C GLY A 400 -1.71 11.07 -0.47
N PRO A 401 -1.90 11.40 0.82
CA PRO A 401 -1.76 10.44 1.91
C PRO A 401 -2.89 9.42 1.91
N CYS A 402 -2.58 8.20 2.36
CA CYS A 402 -3.58 7.16 2.58
C CYS A 402 -4.49 7.57 3.74
N PRO A 403 -5.84 7.58 3.58
CA PRO A 403 -6.71 8.06 4.64
C PRO A 403 -6.91 7.05 5.79
N TRP A 404 -6.56 5.78 5.60
CA TRP A 404 -6.77 4.71 6.58
C TRP A 404 -5.50 4.00 7.03
N GLY A 405 -4.33 4.52 6.67
CA GLY A 405 -3.07 3.90 7.05
C GLY A 405 -1.84 4.70 6.64
N PRO A 406 -0.66 4.18 6.94
CA PRO A 406 0.60 4.75 6.47
C PRO A 406 0.63 4.84 4.95
N SER A 407 1.19 5.93 4.43
CA SER A 407 1.42 6.05 2.99
C SER A 407 2.36 4.95 2.50
N ARG A 408 2.05 4.37 1.33
CA ARG A 408 2.89 3.36 0.67
C ARG A 408 2.92 3.58 -0.84
N LEU A 409 3.88 2.92 -1.51
CA LEU A 409 3.83 2.77 -2.97
C LEU A 409 2.69 1.83 -3.37
N PRO A 410 2.24 1.87 -4.63
CA PRO A 410 1.22 0.94 -5.10
C PRO A 410 1.79 -0.47 -5.30
N ARG A 411 0.92 -1.44 -5.12
CA ARG A 411 1.14 -2.85 -5.41
C ARG A 411 1.07 -3.06 -6.92
N LEU A 412 1.73 -4.11 -7.42
CA LEU A 412 1.69 -4.42 -8.85
C LEU A 412 0.26 -4.59 -9.36
N ALA A 413 -0.61 -5.26 -8.61
CA ALA A 413 -2.01 -5.46 -8.99
C ALA A 413 -2.75 -4.11 -9.20
N GLU A 414 -2.54 -3.13 -8.30
CA GLU A 414 -3.17 -1.82 -8.37
C GLU A 414 -2.72 -1.03 -9.61
N VAL A 415 -1.41 -1.07 -9.92
CA VAL A 415 -0.87 -0.43 -11.13
C VAL A 415 -1.43 -1.07 -12.40
N LEU A 416 -1.47 -2.41 -12.44
CA LEU A 416 -1.99 -3.15 -13.59
C LEU A 416 -3.50 -2.94 -13.79
N GLY A 417 -4.28 -2.89 -12.70
CA GLY A 417 -5.70 -2.58 -12.73
C GLY A 417 -5.97 -1.17 -13.25
N ASN A 418 -5.19 -0.17 -12.81
CA ASN A 418 -5.27 1.18 -13.36
C ASN A 418 -4.94 1.21 -14.86
N TRP A 419 -3.88 0.51 -15.28
CA TRP A 419 -3.53 0.39 -16.69
C TRP A 419 -4.63 -0.28 -17.51
N ALA A 420 -5.29 -1.30 -16.96
CA ALA A 420 -6.43 -1.95 -17.61
C ALA A 420 -7.59 -0.96 -17.79
N ASN A 421 -7.93 -0.18 -16.76
CA ASN A 421 -8.95 0.86 -16.85
C ASN A 421 -8.61 1.89 -17.93
N LEU A 422 -7.37 2.39 -18.00
CA LEU A 422 -6.92 3.34 -19.03
C LEU A 422 -7.09 2.79 -20.46
N VAL A 423 -6.87 1.49 -20.65
CA VAL A 423 -7.15 0.81 -21.92
C VAL A 423 -8.65 0.69 -22.13
N GLU A 424 -9.41 0.16 -21.18
CA GLU A 424 -10.85 -0.09 -21.26
C GLU A 424 -11.64 1.19 -21.56
N ASP A 425 -11.32 2.29 -20.89
CA ASP A 425 -11.93 3.61 -21.07
C ASP A 425 -11.50 4.29 -22.37
N GLY A 426 -10.49 3.75 -23.06
CA GLY A 426 -9.99 4.27 -24.33
C GLY A 426 -9.13 5.52 -24.18
N VAL A 427 -8.56 5.74 -23.00
CA VAL A 427 -7.55 6.77 -22.76
C VAL A 427 -6.26 6.42 -23.48
N TRP A 428 -5.85 5.15 -23.41
CA TRP A 428 -4.75 4.61 -24.21
C TRP A 428 -5.28 4.03 -25.52
N ALA A 429 -4.68 4.47 -26.63
CA ALA A 429 -4.96 3.92 -27.94
C ALA A 429 -4.21 2.59 -28.11
N VAL A 430 -4.87 1.61 -28.73
CA VAL A 430 -4.28 0.30 -29.03
C VAL A 430 -4.16 0.12 -30.53
N ASP A 431 -2.99 -0.34 -30.98
CA ASP A 431 -2.73 -0.72 -32.37
C ASP A 431 -2.24 -2.17 -32.50
N ALA A 432 -1.57 -2.51 -33.61
CA ALA A 432 -1.11 -3.86 -33.87
C ALA A 432 0.02 -4.34 -32.94
N ASP A 433 0.73 -3.42 -32.27
CA ASP A 433 1.83 -3.73 -31.36
C ASP A 433 1.47 -3.51 -29.88
N GLY A 434 0.17 -3.32 -29.60
CA GLY A 434 -0.36 -3.10 -28.26
C GLY A 434 -0.67 -1.63 -27.99
N VAL A 435 -0.34 -1.14 -26.79
CA VAL A 435 -0.52 0.27 -26.42
C VAL A 435 0.39 1.15 -27.26
N LYS A 436 -0.19 2.13 -27.94
CA LYS A 436 0.47 2.91 -29.00
C LYS A 436 1.35 4.04 -28.47
N GLU A 437 1.01 4.57 -27.29
CA GLU A 437 1.70 5.70 -26.69
C GLU A 437 3.16 5.34 -26.35
N ASP A 438 4.04 6.34 -26.35
CA ASP A 438 5.45 6.16 -25.98
C ASP A 438 5.69 6.36 -24.47
N ALA A 439 6.89 6.02 -24.01
CA ALA A 439 7.25 6.11 -22.61
C ALA A 439 7.28 7.55 -22.04
N VAL A 440 7.22 8.59 -22.88
CA VAL A 440 7.14 10.00 -22.45
C VAL A 440 5.71 10.36 -22.03
N TRP A 441 4.71 9.51 -22.34
CA TRP A 441 3.33 9.69 -21.90
C TRP A 441 3.23 9.87 -20.37
N PHE A 442 3.94 9.03 -19.61
CA PHE A 442 3.96 9.09 -18.15
C PHE A 442 4.57 10.38 -17.59
N ASP A 443 5.46 11.04 -18.34
CA ASP A 443 6.04 12.34 -17.93
C ASP A 443 5.04 13.49 -18.08
N SER A 444 4.04 13.34 -18.96
CA SER A 444 3.12 14.42 -19.36
C SER A 444 1.69 14.24 -18.85
N HIS A 445 1.35 13.06 -18.31
CA HIS A 445 -0.01 12.71 -17.87
C HIS A 445 -0.05 12.14 -16.45
N LEU A 446 0.69 12.76 -15.51
CA LEU A 446 0.77 12.28 -14.13
C LEU A 446 -0.59 12.13 -13.44
N ASP A 447 -1.52 13.06 -13.69
CA ASP A 447 -2.86 13.01 -13.08
C ASP A 447 -3.67 11.77 -13.51
N LEU A 448 -3.41 11.25 -14.72
CA LEU A 448 -4.04 10.02 -15.23
C LEU A 448 -3.22 8.76 -14.89
N ALA A 449 -1.90 8.90 -14.78
CA ALA A 449 -1.01 7.81 -14.43
C ALA A 449 -1.10 7.42 -12.95
N ASN A 450 -1.32 8.41 -12.08
CA ASN A 450 -1.37 8.24 -10.64
C ASN A 450 -2.70 7.62 -10.18
N LEU A 451 -2.62 6.88 -9.08
CA LEU A 451 -3.74 6.15 -8.51
C LEU A 451 -4.46 7.01 -7.49
N ASN A 452 -5.75 6.74 -7.30
CA ASN A 452 -6.52 7.28 -6.19
C ASN A 452 -6.71 6.21 -5.11
N TRP A 453 -6.65 6.61 -3.86
CA TRP A 453 -6.97 5.74 -2.73
C TRP A 453 -8.42 5.27 -2.81
N ASP A 454 -9.35 6.11 -3.25
CA ASP A 454 -10.78 5.77 -3.34
C ASP A 454 -11.07 4.55 -4.24
N ASP A 455 -10.18 4.25 -5.20
CA ASP A 455 -10.31 3.12 -6.11
C ASP A 455 -9.74 1.80 -5.52
N VAL A 456 -9.07 1.88 -4.38
CA VAL A 456 -8.48 0.74 -3.68
C VAL A 456 -9.50 0.20 -2.68
N SER A 457 -10.23 -0.83 -3.08
CA SER A 457 -10.91 -1.71 -2.11
C SER A 457 -9.93 -2.80 -1.66
N GLU A 458 -9.49 -2.75 -0.39
CA GLU A 458 -8.76 -3.87 0.26
C GLU A 458 -9.67 -5.06 0.55
#